data_AF-A0A6D2JN50-F1
#
_entry.id   AF-A0A6D2JN50-F1
#
_cell.length_a   1.000
_cell.length_b   1.000
_cell.length_c   1.000
_cell.angle_alpha   90.00
_cell.angle_beta   90.00
_cell.angle_gamma   90.00
#
_symmetry.space_group_name_H-M   'P 1'
#
loop_
_entity.id
_entity.type
_entity.pdbx_description
1 polymer ?
#
loop_
_entity_poly.entity_id
_entity_poly.type
_entity_poly.pdbx_seq_one_letter_code
_entity_poly.pdbx_strand_id
1 'polypeptide(L)'
;MIALVKDHIFHGLPAEIPGHIQNFEEICSTTGSNGVPADFLKCKLFPFSLANKASRWLKSLPPGSLTSWDQHDGEAFCEAWERYKEYRRECPHHGYSDEQILSIFYDGVNWDYKNALNAASNGDFMTKSKEGAFELIENLAASSSNKNAEY
;
A
#
# COMPACT_ATOMS: atom_id res chain seq x y z
N MET A 1 19.09 7.41 -19.16
CA MET A 1 18.09 6.80 -18.24
C MET A 1 16.66 7.12 -18.68
N ILE A 2 16.20 8.38 -18.67
CA ILE A 2 14.84 8.73 -19.15
C ILE A 2 14.59 8.27 -20.60
N ALA A 3 15.57 8.39 -21.50
CA ALA A 3 15.44 7.93 -22.88
C ALA A 3 15.16 6.41 -22.99
N LEU A 4 15.88 5.59 -22.20
CA LEU A 4 15.69 4.13 -22.18
C LEU A 4 14.31 3.75 -21.64
N VAL A 5 13.83 4.46 -20.61
CA VAL A 5 12.48 4.25 -20.06
C VAL A 5 11.39 4.60 -21.10
N LYS A 6 11.65 5.58 -21.96
CA LYS A 6 10.71 6.02 -23.01
C LYS A 6 10.63 5.06 -24.21
N ASP A 7 11.58 4.15 -24.38
CA ASP A 7 11.51 3.12 -25.44
C ASP A 7 10.54 1.98 -25.08
N HIS A 8 10.17 1.86 -23.80
CA HIS A 8 9.24 0.86 -23.30
C HIS A 8 8.08 1.50 -22.51
N ILE A 9 7.26 2.28 -23.22
CA ILE A 9 6.12 2.97 -22.62
C ILE A 9 4.91 2.05 -22.47
N PHE A 10 4.23 2.16 -21.32
CA PHE A 10 2.93 1.56 -21.05
C PHE A 10 1.79 2.49 -21.48
N HIS A 11 0.91 1.99 -22.33
CA HIS A 11 -0.25 2.72 -22.84
C HIS A 11 -1.53 2.42 -22.06
N GLY A 12 -1.49 1.48 -21.11
CA GLY A 12 -2.64 1.07 -20.31
C GLY A 12 -3.32 -0.21 -20.81
N LEU A 13 -2.63 -1.02 -21.63
CA LEU A 13 -3.20 -2.24 -22.21
C LEU A 13 -2.81 -3.48 -21.38
N PRO A 14 -3.73 -4.42 -21.09
CA PRO A 14 -3.40 -5.64 -20.36
C PRO A 14 -2.28 -6.47 -21.00
N ALA A 15 -2.19 -6.47 -22.33
CA ALA A 15 -1.16 -7.21 -23.07
C ALA A 15 0.27 -6.65 -22.90
N GLU A 16 0.43 -5.44 -22.37
CA GLU A 16 1.75 -4.84 -22.10
C GLU A 16 2.34 -5.34 -20.76
N ILE A 17 1.54 -6.04 -19.94
CA ILE A 17 1.94 -6.64 -18.65
C ILE A 17 2.15 -8.15 -18.84
N PRO A 18 3.18 -8.77 -18.21
CA PRO A 18 4.13 -8.18 -17.28
C PRO A 18 5.36 -7.53 -17.94
N GLY A 19 5.47 -7.58 -19.28
CA GLY A 19 6.69 -7.19 -20.01
C GLY A 19 7.15 -5.75 -19.75
N HIS A 20 6.23 -4.79 -19.64
CA HIS A 20 6.55 -3.40 -19.28
C HIS A 20 7.27 -3.30 -17.93
N ILE A 21 6.74 -3.98 -16.90
CA ILE A 21 7.30 -3.94 -15.55
C ILE A 21 8.67 -4.59 -15.53
N GLN A 22 8.83 -5.75 -16.17
CA GLN A 22 10.12 -6.46 -16.24
C GLN A 22 11.20 -5.59 -16.91
N ASN A 23 10.90 -4.98 -18.06
CA ASN A 23 11.83 -4.08 -18.74
C ASN A 23 12.16 -2.85 -17.90
N PHE A 24 11.16 -2.27 -17.22
CA PHE A 24 11.37 -1.12 -16.36
C PHE A 24 12.31 -1.44 -15.19
N GLU A 25 12.16 -2.61 -14.56
CA GLU A 25 13.02 -3.07 -13.49
C GLU A 25 14.45 -3.35 -13.95
N GLU A 26 14.62 -3.94 -15.14
CA GLU A 26 15.94 -4.16 -15.75
C GLU A 26 16.65 -2.83 -16.04
N ILE A 27 15.95 -1.85 -16.62
CA ILE A 27 16.49 -0.52 -16.88
C ILE A 27 16.93 0.16 -15.58
N CYS A 28 16.12 0.06 -14.52
CA CYS A 28 16.48 0.64 -13.22
C CYS A 28 17.69 -0.05 -12.59
N SER A 29 17.79 -1.38 -12.73
CA SER A 29 18.87 -2.19 -12.14
C SER A 29 20.22 -1.95 -12.83
N THR A 30 20.22 -1.82 -14.16
CA THR A 30 21.43 -1.61 -14.96
C THR A 30 22.00 -0.19 -14.88
N THR A 31 21.19 0.78 -14.46
CA THR A 31 21.57 2.20 -14.42
C THR A 31 21.80 2.74 -13.00
N GLY A 32 21.72 1.88 -11.98
CA GLY A 32 21.96 2.22 -10.58
C GLY A 32 23.35 2.82 -10.35
N SER A 33 23.40 4.05 -9.84
CA SER A 33 24.63 4.75 -9.45
C SER A 33 24.99 4.37 -8.01
N ASN A 34 26.29 4.23 -7.71
CA ASN A 34 26.81 3.96 -6.36
C ASN A 34 26.14 4.88 -5.31
N GLY A 35 25.27 4.30 -4.47
CA GLY A 35 24.68 4.98 -3.31
C GLY A 35 23.23 5.45 -3.41
N VAL A 36 22.56 5.32 -4.57
CA VAL A 36 21.11 5.67 -4.68
C VAL A 36 20.25 4.43 -4.41
N PRO A 37 19.27 4.47 -3.49
CA PRO A 37 18.33 3.37 -3.28
C PRO A 37 17.54 3.05 -4.56
N ALA A 38 17.44 1.75 -4.90
CA ALA A 38 16.77 1.30 -6.12
C ALA A 38 15.31 1.80 -6.21
N ASP A 39 14.58 1.78 -5.09
CA ASP A 39 13.18 2.19 -5.04
C ASP A 39 13.02 3.70 -5.27
N PHE A 40 13.98 4.52 -4.83
CA PHE A 40 13.97 5.94 -5.13
C PHE A 40 14.06 6.17 -6.64
N LEU A 41 14.93 5.42 -7.31
CA LEU A 41 15.10 5.51 -8.77
C LEU A 41 13.83 5.05 -9.49
N LYS A 42 13.26 3.90 -9.10
CA LYS A 42 12.00 3.38 -9.64
C LYS A 42 10.89 4.42 -9.50
N CYS A 43 10.68 5.00 -8.31
CA CYS A 43 9.66 6.03 -8.07
C CYS A 43 9.87 7.28 -8.93
N LYS A 44 11.12 7.73 -9.11
CA LYS A 44 11.42 8.91 -9.94
C LYS A 44 11.25 8.65 -11.43
N LEU A 45 11.52 7.43 -11.90
CA LEU A 45 11.49 7.09 -13.33
C LEU A 45 10.13 6.58 -13.80
N PHE A 46 9.35 5.94 -12.94
CA PHE A 46 8.07 5.31 -13.31
C PHE A 46 7.10 6.26 -14.04
N PRO A 47 6.93 7.54 -13.66
CA PRO A 47 6.06 8.45 -14.41
C PRO A 47 6.45 8.64 -15.88
N PHE A 48 7.72 8.42 -16.23
CA PHE A 48 8.22 8.51 -17.60
C PHE A 48 7.99 7.23 -18.41
N SER A 49 7.65 6.12 -17.76
CA SER A 49 7.32 4.85 -18.42
C SER A 49 5.84 4.75 -18.82
N LEU A 50 5.04 5.80 -18.56
CA LEU A 50 3.59 5.81 -18.81
C LEU A 50 3.20 6.80 -19.91
N ALA A 51 2.23 6.43 -20.75
CA ALA A 51 1.58 7.31 -21.70
C ALA A 51 0.05 7.31 -21.56
N ASN A 52 -0.59 8.21 -22.31
CA ASN A 52 -2.04 8.26 -22.50
C ASN A 52 -2.81 8.19 -21.17
N LYS A 53 -3.75 7.23 -21.07
CA LYS A 53 -4.63 7.06 -19.92
C LYS A 53 -3.85 6.72 -18.66
N ALA A 54 -2.78 5.91 -18.75
CA ALA A 54 -1.96 5.54 -17.61
C ALA A 54 -1.22 6.76 -17.00
N SER A 55 -0.62 7.60 -17.85
CA SER A 55 0.06 8.83 -17.38
C SER A 55 -0.92 9.83 -16.77
N ARG A 56 -2.11 9.99 -17.36
CA ARG A 56 -3.17 10.87 -16.82
C ARG A 56 -3.69 10.35 -15.49
N TRP A 57 -3.91 9.04 -15.37
CA TRP A 57 -4.33 8.40 -14.13
C TRP A 57 -3.32 8.68 -13.01
N LEU A 58 -2.03 8.38 -13.21
CA LEU A 58 -1.01 8.60 -12.18
C LEU A 58 -0.96 10.07 -11.71
N LYS A 59 -1.10 11.03 -12.64
CA LYS A 59 -1.10 12.46 -12.33
C LYS A 59 -2.38 12.97 -11.68
N SER A 60 -3.48 12.22 -11.79
CA SER A 60 -4.77 12.58 -11.18
C SER A 60 -4.87 12.17 -9.71
N LEU A 61 -3.94 11.32 -9.25
CA LEU A 61 -3.93 10.83 -7.87
C LEU A 61 -3.54 11.95 -6.90
N PRO A 62 -4.23 12.09 -5.76
CA PRO A 62 -3.81 12.98 -4.69
C PRO A 62 -2.39 12.64 -4.21
N PRO A 63 -1.58 13.63 -3.79
CA PRO A 63 -0.30 13.36 -3.17
C PRO A 63 -0.45 12.39 -1.98
N GLY A 64 0.36 11.33 -1.96
CA GLY A 64 0.35 10.33 -0.89
C GLY A 64 -0.69 9.21 -1.04
N SER A 65 -1.62 9.29 -2.00
CA SER A 65 -2.71 8.30 -2.12
C SER A 65 -2.26 6.90 -2.58
N LEU A 66 -1.03 6.77 -3.09
CA LEU A 66 -0.41 5.47 -3.42
C LEU A 66 0.30 4.83 -2.22
N THR A 67 0.47 5.60 -1.14
CA THR A 67 1.19 5.20 0.08
C THR A 67 0.32 5.32 1.32
N SER A 68 -0.97 5.62 1.15
CA SER A 68 -1.96 5.70 2.21
C SER A 68 -3.08 4.70 1.95
N TRP A 69 -3.81 4.40 3.01
CA TRP A 69 -5.02 3.61 2.98
C TRP A 69 -6.01 4.30 3.91
N ASP A 70 -7.31 4.20 3.62
CA ASP A 70 -8.36 4.76 4.47
C ASP A 70 -9.49 3.74 4.61
N GLN A 71 -10.00 3.60 5.82
CA GLN A 71 -11.26 2.90 6.09
C GLN A 71 -12.41 3.70 5.46
N HIS A 72 -13.34 3.03 4.79
CA HIS A 72 -14.47 3.74 4.19
C HIS A 72 -15.49 4.18 5.26
N ASP A 73 -16.24 5.24 4.95
CA ASP A 73 -17.33 5.69 5.82
C ASP A 73 -18.38 4.57 6.00
N GLY A 74 -18.64 4.20 7.26
CA GLY A 74 -19.58 3.15 7.62
C GLY A 74 -19.08 1.71 7.43
N GLU A 75 -17.86 1.51 6.94
CA GLU A 75 -17.25 0.17 6.81
C GLU A 75 -16.93 -0.42 8.19
N ALA A 76 -17.32 -1.68 8.43
CA ALA A 76 -16.99 -2.35 9.68
C ALA A 76 -15.49 -2.61 9.77
N PHE A 77 -14.95 -2.64 10.99
CA PHE A 77 -13.51 -2.84 11.17
C PHE A 77 -13.01 -4.18 10.61
N CYS A 78 -13.79 -5.26 10.74
CA CYS A 78 -13.48 -6.55 10.13
C CYS A 78 -13.41 -6.49 8.61
N GLU A 79 -14.38 -5.84 7.96
CA GLU A 79 -14.41 -5.67 6.51
C GLU A 79 -13.20 -4.86 6.03
N ALA A 80 -12.89 -3.78 6.75
CA ALA A 80 -11.73 -2.95 6.47
C ALA A 80 -10.41 -3.72 6.62
N TRP A 81 -10.30 -4.57 7.65
CA TRP A 81 -9.13 -5.42 7.87
C TRP A 81 -8.98 -6.50 6.78
N GLU A 82 -10.06 -7.17 6.38
CA GLU A 82 -10.03 -8.13 5.28
C GLU A 82 -9.64 -7.47 3.95
N ARG A 83 -10.21 -6.29 3.66
CA ARG A 83 -9.85 -5.50 2.46
C ARG A 83 -8.37 -5.12 2.47
N TYR A 84 -7.83 -4.72 3.62
CA TYR A 84 -6.42 -4.40 3.75
C TYR A 84 -5.52 -5.64 3.56
N LYS A 85 -5.93 -6.81 4.08
CA LYS A 85 -5.22 -8.08 3.83
C LYS A 85 -5.22 -8.43 2.34
N GLU A 86 -6.33 -8.25 1.63
CA GLU A 86 -6.39 -8.52 0.19
C GLU A 86 -5.49 -7.58 -0.60
N TYR A 87 -5.49 -6.27 -0.28
CA TYR A 87 -4.59 -5.30 -0.90
C TYR A 87 -3.11 -5.72 -0.80
N ARG A 88 -2.71 -6.28 0.35
CA ARG A 88 -1.34 -6.82 0.54
C ARG A 88 -1.08 -8.07 -0.30
N ARG A 89 -2.08 -8.95 -0.47
CA ARG A 89 -1.96 -10.17 -1.27
C ARG A 89 -1.86 -9.89 -2.76
N GLU A 90 -2.55 -8.85 -3.24
CA GLU A 90 -2.46 -8.38 -4.63
C GLU A 90 -1.11 -7.71 -4.93
N CYS A 91 -0.43 -7.17 -3.91
CA CYS A 91 0.86 -6.50 -4.04
C CYS A 91 1.99 -7.21 -3.24
N PRO A 92 2.36 -8.47 -3.55
CA PRO A 92 3.33 -9.24 -2.75
C PRO A 92 4.76 -8.66 -2.77
N HIS A 93 5.04 -7.75 -3.70
CA HIS A 93 6.33 -7.06 -3.85
C HIS A 93 6.24 -5.57 -3.47
N HIS A 94 5.40 -5.23 -2.48
CA HIS A 94 5.14 -3.85 -2.06
C HIS A 94 6.35 -3.13 -1.43
N GLY A 95 7.41 -3.83 -1.03
CA GLY A 95 8.64 -3.24 -0.48
C GLY A 95 8.54 -2.67 0.94
N TYR A 96 7.32 -2.50 1.48
CA TYR A 96 7.11 -2.09 2.87
C TYR A 96 7.51 -3.14 3.91
N SER A 97 8.06 -2.69 5.04
CA SER A 97 8.26 -3.51 6.24
C SER A 97 6.94 -3.74 6.98
N ASP A 98 6.89 -4.73 7.88
CA ASP A 98 5.72 -5.02 8.72
C ASP A 98 5.30 -3.79 9.54
N GLU A 99 6.26 -3.00 10.04
CA GLU A 99 6.00 -1.77 10.80
C GLU A 99 5.35 -0.69 9.93
N GLN A 100 5.79 -0.54 8.68
CA GLN A 100 5.19 0.40 7.74
C GLN A 100 3.78 -0.03 7.35
N ILE A 101 3.56 -1.34 7.15
CA ILE A 101 2.24 -1.91 6.90
C ILE A 101 1.30 -1.62 8.07
N LEU A 102 1.73 -1.88 9.30
CA LEU A 102 0.95 -1.58 10.51
C LEU A 102 0.65 -0.08 10.63
N SER A 103 1.63 0.79 10.36
CA SER A 103 1.44 2.25 10.38
C SER A 103 0.41 2.69 9.35
N ILE A 104 0.51 2.23 8.10
CA ILE A 104 -0.42 2.61 7.03
C ILE A 104 -1.84 2.17 7.38
N PHE A 105 -2.01 0.94 7.89
CA PHE A 105 -3.33 0.48 8.32
C PHE A 105 -3.84 1.34 9.48
N TYR A 106 -3.05 1.47 10.55
CA TYR A 106 -3.44 2.24 11.72
C TYR A 106 -3.78 3.68 11.36
N ASP A 107 -2.99 4.37 10.53
CA ASP A 107 -3.22 5.75 10.10
C ASP A 107 -4.53 5.92 9.31
N GLY A 108 -4.94 4.91 8.54
CA GLY A 108 -6.18 4.90 7.77
C GLY A 108 -7.44 4.46 8.51
N VAL A 109 -7.28 3.82 9.67
CA VAL A 109 -8.42 3.36 10.49
C VAL A 109 -9.17 4.55 11.09
N ASN A 110 -10.50 4.41 11.18
CA ASN A 110 -11.35 5.43 11.79
C ASN A 110 -10.99 5.65 13.28
N TRP A 111 -11.18 6.89 13.75
CA TRP A 111 -10.71 7.32 15.07
C TRP A 111 -11.24 6.45 16.23
N ASP A 112 -12.49 5.99 16.16
CA ASP A 112 -13.09 5.13 17.19
C ASP A 112 -12.33 3.80 17.33
N TYR A 113 -11.94 3.20 16.21
CA TYR A 113 -11.19 1.94 16.22
C TYR A 113 -9.71 2.17 16.59
N LYS A 114 -9.11 3.31 16.22
CA LYS A 114 -7.79 3.70 16.74
C LYS A 114 -7.79 3.77 18.26
N ASN A 115 -8.81 4.39 18.86
CA ASN A 115 -8.94 4.44 20.31
C ASN A 115 -9.15 3.07 20.93
N ALA A 116 -9.95 2.20 20.31
CA ALA A 116 -10.13 0.82 20.78
C ALA A 116 -8.79 0.06 20.78
N LEU A 117 -7.99 0.20 19.72
CA LEU A 117 -6.65 -0.40 19.62
C LEU A 117 -5.69 0.15 20.69
N ASN A 118 -5.69 1.46 20.91
CA ASN A 118 -4.88 2.11 21.96
C ASN A 118 -5.27 1.61 23.36
N ALA A 119 -6.57 1.58 23.66
CA ALA A 119 -7.08 1.07 24.93
C ALA A 119 -6.68 -0.40 25.15
N ALA A 120 -6.86 -1.26 24.14
CA ALA A 120 -6.47 -2.67 24.20
C ALA A 120 -4.94 -2.87 24.31
N SER A 121 -4.16 -1.89 23.87
CA SER A 121 -2.70 -1.87 23.98
C SER A 121 -2.19 -1.37 25.33
N ASN A 122 -3.06 -0.99 26.26
CA ASN A 122 -2.73 -0.28 27.51
C ASN A 122 -1.96 1.03 27.26
N GLY A 123 -2.31 1.77 26.20
CA GLY A 123 -1.66 3.03 25.85
C GLY A 123 -1.55 3.22 24.35
N ASP A 124 -0.33 3.42 23.84
CA ASP A 124 -0.10 3.63 22.42
C ASP A 124 0.06 2.29 21.69
N PHE A 125 -0.85 2.02 20.74
CA PHE A 125 -0.82 0.83 19.88
C PHE A 125 0.50 0.70 19.11
N MET A 126 1.08 1.80 18.64
CA MET A 126 2.30 1.80 17.83
C MET A 126 3.57 1.41 18.63
N THR A 127 3.45 1.23 19.95
CA THR A 127 4.54 0.74 20.81
C THR A 127 4.55 -0.78 20.99
N LYS A 128 3.53 -1.49 20.50
CA LYS A 128 3.46 -2.95 20.60
C LYS A 128 4.51 -3.61 19.70
N SER A 129 4.91 -4.84 20.03
CA SER A 129 5.62 -5.68 19.07
C SER A 129 4.71 -5.97 17.87
N LYS A 130 5.30 -6.27 16.72
CA LYS A 130 4.54 -6.59 15.51
C LYS A 130 3.53 -7.72 15.75
N GLU A 131 3.92 -8.78 16.46
CA GLU A 131 3.05 -9.91 16.77
C GLU A 131 1.86 -9.48 17.63
N GLY A 132 2.12 -8.68 18.67
CA GLY A 132 1.05 -8.18 19.54
C GLY A 132 0.13 -7.19 18.84
N ALA A 133 0.67 -6.35 17.94
CA ALA A 133 -0.11 -5.42 17.14
C ALA A 133 -1.09 -6.17 16.20
N PHE A 134 -0.61 -7.18 15.47
CA PHE A 134 -1.47 -8.01 14.63
C PHE A 134 -2.51 -8.78 15.45
N GLU A 135 -2.14 -9.35 16.59
CA GLU A 135 -3.08 -10.05 17.47
C GLU A 135 -4.22 -9.12 17.94
N LEU A 136 -3.90 -7.89 18.33
CA LEU A 136 -4.91 -6.90 18.73
C LEU A 136 -5.84 -6.50 17.59
N ILE A 137 -5.30 -6.33 16.38
CA ILE A 137 -6.11 -6.05 15.18
C ILE A 137 -7.07 -7.23 14.92
N GLU A 138 -6.56 -8.47 14.92
CA GLU A 138 -7.39 -9.66 14.68
C GLU A 138 -8.48 -9.82 15.74
N ASN A 139 -8.14 -9.60 17.02
CA ASN A 139 -9.11 -9.63 18.11
C ASN A 139 -10.21 -8.58 17.95
N LEU A 140 -9.84 -7.35 17.58
CA LEU A 140 -10.80 -6.28 17.35
C LEU A 140 -11.68 -6.58 16.13
N ALA A 141 -11.09 -7.08 15.04
CA ALA A 141 -11.83 -7.54 13.85
C ALA A 141 -12.85 -8.62 14.21
N ALA A 142 -12.44 -9.68 14.91
CA ALA A 142 -13.33 -10.73 15.37
C ALA A 142 -14.49 -10.21 16.23
N SER A 143 -14.22 -9.24 17.11
CA SER A 143 -15.26 -8.63 17.96
C SER A 143 -16.24 -7.74 17.18
N SER A 144 -15.77 -7.08 16.12
CA SER A 144 -16.60 -6.20 15.28
C SER A 144 -17.56 -6.97 14.38
N SER A 145 -17.17 -8.18 13.95
CA SER A 145 -18.05 -9.09 13.22
C SER A 145 -19.27 -9.53 14.04
N ASN A 146 -19.13 -9.64 15.37
CA ASN A 146 -20.21 -10.08 16.25
C ASN A 146 -21.27 -9.00 16.51
N LYS A 147 -20.96 -7.71 16.31
CA LYS A 147 -21.92 -6.61 16.47
C LYS A 147 -22.93 -6.49 15.33
N ASN A 148 -22.62 -7.07 14.16
CA ASN A 148 -23.51 -7.07 12.99
C ASN A 148 -24.51 -8.24 12.97
N ALA A 149 -24.48 -9.13 13.96
CA ALA A 149 -25.36 -10.30 14.04
C ALA A 149 -26.60 -10.11 14.96
N GLU A 150 -26.76 -8.93 15.58
CA GLU A 150 -27.83 -8.67 16.56
C GLU A 150 -28.88 -7.63 16.12
N TYR A 151 -29.01 -7.32 14.83
CA TYR A 151 -30.11 -6.51 14.29
C TYR A 151 -30.75 -7.12 13.04
#